data_AF-A0AA92LV73-F1
#
_entry.id   AF-A0AA92LV73-F1
#
_cell.length_a   1.000
_cell.length_b   1.000
_cell.length_c   1.000
_cell.angle_alpha   90.00
_cell.angle_beta   90.00
_cell.angle_gamma   90.00
#
_symmetry.space_group_name_H-M   'P 1'
#
loop_
_entity.id
_entity.type
_entity.pdbx_description
1 polymer ?
#
loop_
_entity_poly.entity_id
_entity_poly.type
_entity_poly.pdbx_seq_one_letter_code
_entity_poly.pdbx_strand_id
1 'polypeptide(L)'
;MTKFATTIALALLFATGSAFANTEAKPEEMSNETLLECANVSNARIAIPEHRAMFRHYLMSERNYSFSQLSSAELEFKAADKNESEVENIYKSQCKEVGEYLYSIGY
;
A
#
# COMPACT_ATOMS: atom_id res chain seq x y z
N MET A 1 -16.98 -32.08 -34.33
CA MET A 1 -17.50 -31.63 -33.02
C MET A 1 -16.37 -31.68 -32.00
N THR A 2 -16.33 -30.71 -31.07
CA THR A 2 -15.30 -30.45 -30.02
C THR A 2 -14.01 -29.80 -30.54
N LYS A 3 -13.45 -28.72 -29.97
CA LYS A 3 -13.69 -28.00 -28.71
C LYS A 3 -13.29 -26.52 -28.92
N PHE A 4 -14.06 -25.60 -28.34
CA PHE A 4 -13.76 -24.18 -28.28
C PHE A 4 -12.45 -23.94 -27.50
N ALA A 5 -11.49 -23.27 -28.13
CA ALA A 5 -10.33 -22.73 -27.45
C ALA A 5 -10.72 -21.37 -26.85
N THR A 6 -11.09 -21.39 -25.57
CA THR A 6 -11.20 -20.18 -24.74
C THR A 6 -9.81 -19.72 -24.34
N THR A 7 -9.15 -18.93 -25.19
CA THR A 7 -8.02 -18.10 -24.78
C THR A 7 -8.58 -16.87 -24.08
N ILE A 8 -8.71 -16.95 -22.75
CA ILE A 8 -9.00 -15.80 -21.90
C ILE A 8 -7.78 -14.87 -21.98
N ALA A 9 -7.95 -13.76 -22.69
CA ALA A 9 -7.02 -12.65 -22.69
C ALA A 9 -6.92 -12.11 -21.25
N LEU A 10 -5.80 -12.36 -20.58
CA LEU A 10 -5.47 -11.71 -19.32
C LEU A 10 -4.98 -10.30 -19.66
N ALA A 11 -5.94 -9.41 -19.94
CA ALA A 11 -5.67 -8.00 -20.06
C ALA A 11 -5.18 -7.50 -18.70
N LEU A 12 -3.88 -7.19 -18.62
CA LEU A 12 -3.30 -6.33 -17.60
C LEU A 12 -3.96 -4.95 -17.71
N LEU A 13 -5.10 -4.80 -17.06
CA LEU A 13 -5.76 -3.54 -16.84
C LEU A 13 -5.87 -3.39 -15.33
N PHE A 14 -4.98 -2.61 -14.72
CA PHE A 14 -5.30 -1.63 -13.67
C PHE A 14 -4.13 -0.65 -13.53
N ALA A 15 -3.78 0.03 -14.63
CA ALA A 15 -3.21 1.38 -14.53
C ALA A 15 -4.38 2.36 -14.50
N THR A 16 -5.18 2.31 -13.44
CA THR A 16 -6.12 3.39 -13.12
C THR A 16 -5.44 4.26 -12.09
N GLY A 17 -4.69 5.26 -12.57
CA GLY A 17 -4.32 6.42 -11.77
C GLY A 17 -5.61 7.02 -11.24
N SER A 18 -5.93 6.70 -10.00
CA SER A 18 -7.09 7.22 -9.32
C SER A 18 -6.75 8.68 -9.02
N ALA A 19 -7.56 9.60 -9.53
CA ALA A 19 -7.56 10.96 -9.03
C ALA A 19 -8.04 10.90 -7.57
N PHE A 20 -7.11 10.72 -6.64
CA PHE A 20 -7.40 10.75 -5.21
C PHE A 20 -7.67 12.21 -4.84
N ALA A 21 -8.94 12.55 -4.72
CA ALA A 21 -9.35 13.74 -4.01
C ALA A 21 -8.92 13.58 -2.55
N ASN A 22 -8.11 14.51 -2.06
CA ASN A 22 -7.69 14.64 -0.66
C ASN A 22 -8.93 14.80 0.23
N THR A 23 -9.54 13.68 0.59
CA THR A 23 -10.37 13.60 1.79
C THR A 23 -9.42 13.08 2.85
N GLU A 24 -9.41 13.69 4.04
CA GLU A 24 -8.69 13.17 5.22
C GLU A 24 -9.12 11.72 5.44
N ALA A 25 -8.41 10.78 4.80
CA ALA A 25 -8.82 9.39 4.77
C ALA A 25 -8.39 8.77 6.09
N LYS A 26 -9.37 8.43 6.90
CA LYS A 26 -9.10 7.67 8.12
C LYS A 26 -8.63 6.26 7.73
N PRO A 27 -7.64 5.68 8.43
CA PRO A 27 -7.14 4.34 8.13
C PRO A 27 -8.25 3.27 8.21
N GLU A 28 -9.32 3.53 8.98
CA GLU A 28 -10.49 2.66 9.06
C GLU A 28 -11.24 2.51 7.73
N GLU A 29 -11.19 3.55 6.89
CA GLU A 29 -11.94 3.67 5.63
C GLU A 29 -11.10 3.25 4.40
N MET A 30 -9.79 3.09 4.58
CA MET A 30 -8.87 2.64 3.54
C MET A 30 -8.94 1.11 3.35
N SER A 31 -8.74 0.68 2.11
CA SER A 31 -8.63 -0.75 1.82
C SER A 31 -7.34 -1.34 2.41
N ASN A 32 -7.35 -2.65 2.65
CA ASN A 32 -6.17 -3.34 3.16
C ASN A 32 -4.98 -3.23 2.20
N GLU A 33 -5.25 -3.22 0.88
CA GLU A 33 -4.24 -3.08 -0.16
C GLU A 33 -3.59 -1.70 -0.10
N THR A 34 -4.36 -0.63 0.05
CA THR A 34 -3.81 0.73 0.17
C THR A 34 -3.02 0.90 1.46
N LEU A 35 -3.50 0.37 2.59
CA LEU A 35 -2.75 0.40 3.86
C LEU A 35 -1.43 -0.39 3.76
N LEU A 36 -1.45 -1.55 3.09
CA LEU A 36 -0.25 -2.35 2.85
C LEU A 36 0.72 -1.66 1.91
N GLU A 37 0.24 -0.99 0.86
CA GLU A 37 1.06 -0.15 0.00
C GLU A 37 1.69 0.99 0.81
N CYS A 38 0.92 1.67 1.66
CA CYS A 38 1.44 2.71 2.55
C CYS A 38 2.50 2.20 3.53
N ALA A 39 2.34 1.00 4.09
CA ALA A 39 3.37 0.37 4.91
C ALA A 39 4.69 0.15 4.13
N ASN A 40 4.59 -0.21 2.85
CA ASN A 40 5.74 -0.49 2.00
C ASN A 40 6.40 0.77 1.44
N VAL A 41 5.64 1.73 0.91
CA VAL A 41 6.20 3.00 0.39
C VAL A 41 6.76 3.88 1.50
N SER A 42 6.26 3.74 2.74
CA SER A 42 6.84 4.41 3.93
C SER A 42 8.23 3.88 4.31
N ASN A 43 8.76 2.90 3.58
CA ASN A 43 10.16 2.47 3.67
C ASN A 43 11.09 3.24 2.72
N ALA A 44 10.55 4.13 1.88
CA ALA A 44 11.33 4.97 0.98
C ALA A 44 12.14 6.02 1.74
N ARG A 45 13.28 6.47 1.18
CA ARG A 45 14.21 7.40 1.85
C ARG A 45 13.58 8.74 2.26
N ILE A 46 12.52 9.16 1.59
CA ILE A 46 11.84 10.44 1.82
C ILE A 46 10.71 10.33 2.85
N ALA A 47 10.38 9.12 3.29
CA ALA A 47 9.30 8.88 4.24
C ALA A 47 9.76 9.20 5.67
N ILE A 48 8.80 9.58 6.52
CA ILE A 48 9.02 9.73 7.95
C ILE A 48 9.26 8.31 8.51
N PRO A 49 10.41 8.03 9.14
CA PRO A 49 10.82 6.67 9.53
C PRO A 49 9.78 5.93 10.37
N GLU A 50 9.08 6.67 11.24
CA GLU A 50 8.07 6.14 12.15
C GLU A 50 6.85 5.60 11.41
N HIS A 51 6.43 6.23 10.30
CA HIS A 51 5.19 5.87 9.62
C HIS A 51 5.12 4.39 9.21
N ARG A 52 6.25 3.81 8.78
CA ARG A 52 6.32 2.38 8.45
C ARG A 52 5.95 1.52 9.67
N ALA A 53 6.42 1.87 10.85
CA ALA A 53 6.11 1.12 12.07
C ALA A 53 4.61 1.25 12.40
N MET A 54 4.06 2.45 12.34
CA MET A 54 2.66 2.74 12.61
C MET A 54 1.71 1.99 11.66
N PHE A 55 1.95 2.03 10.35
CA PHE A 55 1.14 1.28 9.38
C PHE A 55 1.19 -0.23 9.64
N ARG A 56 2.38 -0.77 9.92
CA ARG A 56 2.53 -2.20 10.21
C ARG A 56 1.84 -2.59 11.51
N HIS A 57 1.94 -1.77 12.54
CA HIS A 57 1.26 -2.01 13.81
C HIS A 57 -0.26 -1.99 13.63
N TYR A 58 -0.80 -0.97 12.94
CA TYR A 58 -2.22 -0.89 12.60
C TYR A 58 -2.71 -2.11 11.80
N LEU A 59 -1.95 -2.53 10.78
CA LEU A 59 -2.30 -3.72 10.00
C LEU A 59 -2.32 -4.99 10.86
N MET A 60 -1.42 -5.10 11.83
CA MET A 60 -1.38 -6.24 12.75
C MET A 60 -2.51 -6.22 13.79
N SER A 61 -2.79 -5.06 14.39
CA SER A 61 -3.76 -4.94 15.48
C SER A 61 -5.20 -4.88 14.97
N GLU A 62 -5.46 -4.09 13.92
CA GLU A 62 -6.82 -3.78 13.46
C GLU A 62 -7.22 -4.58 12.22
N ARG A 63 -6.25 -5.05 11.42
CA ARG A 63 -6.51 -5.73 10.13
C ARG A 63 -6.11 -7.19 10.10
N ASN A 64 -5.69 -7.77 11.23
CA ASN A 64 -5.32 -9.18 11.38
C ASN A 64 -4.18 -9.65 10.44
N TYR A 65 -3.28 -8.75 10.05
CA TYR A 65 -2.07 -9.14 9.34
C TYR A 65 -1.09 -9.81 10.30
N SER A 66 -0.46 -10.89 9.85
CA SER A 66 0.69 -11.48 10.53
C SER A 66 1.98 -10.74 10.15
N PHE A 67 2.98 -10.81 11.04
CA PHE A 67 4.33 -10.33 10.74
C PHE A 67 4.91 -10.94 9.45
N SER A 68 4.65 -12.24 9.22
CA SER A 68 5.10 -12.93 8.00
C SER A 68 4.47 -12.36 6.74
N GLN A 69 3.17 -12.05 6.75
CA GLN A 69 2.51 -11.44 5.59
C GLN A 69 3.11 -10.06 5.27
N LEU A 70 3.31 -9.22 6.28
CA LEU A 70 3.91 -7.89 6.10
C LEU A 70 5.35 -7.97 5.61
N SER A 71 6.12 -8.93 6.11
CA SER A 71 7.52 -9.11 5.71
C SER A 71 7.62 -9.64 4.27
N SER A 72 6.76 -10.57 3.87
CA SER A 72 6.69 -11.03 2.48
C SER A 72 6.29 -9.92 1.52
N ALA A 73 5.27 -9.12 1.88
CA ALA A 73 4.84 -8.00 1.05
C ALA A 73 5.93 -6.94 0.87
N GLU A 74 6.72 -6.66 1.91
CA GLU A 74 7.86 -5.75 1.82
C GLU A 74 8.97 -6.30 0.91
N LEU A 75 9.23 -7.61 0.96
CA LEU A 75 10.20 -8.24 0.07
C LEU A 75 9.73 -8.18 -1.40
N GLU A 76 8.46 -8.47 -1.66
CA GLU A 76 7.86 -8.36 -2.98
C GLU A 76 7.91 -6.92 -3.51
N PHE A 77 7.58 -5.94 -2.65
CA PHE A 77 7.68 -4.52 -3.01
C PHE A 77 9.10 -4.11 -3.37
N LYS A 78 10.11 -4.55 -2.62
CA LYS A 78 11.52 -4.29 -2.93
C LYS A 78 11.97 -4.98 -4.21
N ALA A 79 11.48 -6.20 -4.46
CA ALA A 79 11.81 -6.96 -5.67
C ALA A 79 11.13 -6.40 -6.93
N ALA A 80 10.03 -5.66 -6.79
CA ALA A 80 9.29 -5.07 -7.91
C ALA A 80 10.02 -3.91 -8.59
N ASP A 81 11.14 -3.42 -8.03
CA ASP A 81 11.97 -2.34 -8.59
C ASP A 81 11.14 -1.13 -9.07
N LYS A 82 10.18 -0.71 -8.22
CA LYS A 82 9.29 0.42 -8.52
C LYS A 82 10.09 1.71 -8.72
N ASN A 83 9.62 2.56 -9.63
CA ASN A 83 10.22 3.86 -9.87
C ASN A 83 10.23 4.72 -8.59
N GLU A 84 11.40 5.25 -8.20
CA GLU A 84 11.54 6.02 -6.96
C GLU A 84 10.61 7.23 -6.89
N SER A 85 10.41 7.94 -8.00
CA SER A 85 9.51 9.10 -8.05
C SER A 85 8.04 8.69 -7.93
N GLU A 86 7.66 7.52 -8.44
CA GLU A 86 6.32 6.96 -8.24
C GLU A 86 6.08 6.62 -6.77
N VAL A 87 7.03 5.92 -6.14
CA VAL A 87 6.99 5.58 -4.71
C VAL A 87 6.88 6.84 -3.84
N GLU A 88 7.68 7.85 -4.15
CA GLU A 88 7.66 9.14 -3.46
C GLU A 88 6.31 9.86 -3.61
N ASN A 89 5.76 9.86 -4.83
CA ASN A 89 4.47 10.49 -5.10
C ASN A 89 3.33 9.78 -4.37
N ILE A 90 3.31 8.44 -4.35
CA ILE A 90 2.31 7.67 -3.58
C ILE A 90 2.42 8.01 -2.10
N TYR A 91 3.64 7.98 -1.55
CA TYR A 91 3.84 8.32 -0.13
C TYR A 91 3.32 9.72 0.20
N LYS A 92 3.72 10.73 -0.58
CA LYS A 92 3.35 12.13 -0.32
C LYS A 92 1.86 12.39 -0.49
N SER A 93 1.22 11.78 -1.50
CA SER A 93 -0.17 12.06 -1.84
C SER A 93 -1.19 11.23 -1.06
N GLN A 94 -0.82 10.04 -0.59
CA GLN A 94 -1.79 9.10 0.00
C GLN A 94 -1.42 8.67 1.42
N CYS A 95 -0.13 8.51 1.72
CA CYS A 95 0.29 7.81 2.94
C CYS A 95 0.80 8.74 4.04
N LYS A 96 1.30 9.93 3.69
CA LYS A 96 1.94 10.82 4.65
C LYS A 96 0.96 11.26 5.75
N GLU A 97 -0.19 11.81 5.38
CA GLU A 97 -1.19 12.32 6.34
C GLU A 97 -1.77 11.20 7.20
N VAL A 98 -2.00 10.02 6.60
CA VAL A 98 -2.49 8.84 7.32
C VAL A 98 -1.43 8.33 8.30
N GLY A 99 -0.16 8.33 7.92
CA GLY A 99 0.95 7.97 8.80
C GLY A 99 1.10 8.94 9.97
N GLU A 100 0.96 10.24 9.73
CA GLU A 100 0.94 11.27 10.78
C GLU A 100 -0.24 11.07 11.74
N TYR A 101 -1.42 10.73 11.20
CA TYR A 101 -2.59 10.41 12.00
C TYR A 101 -2.38 9.17 12.88
N LEU A 102 -1.91 8.06 12.30
CA LEU A 102 -1.62 6.83 13.04
C LEU A 102 -0.59 7.06 14.15
N TYR A 103 0.46 7.82 13.87
CA TYR A 103 1.46 8.22 14.85
C TYR A 103 0.84 9.04 15.99
N SER A 104 -0.05 9.98 15.66
CA SER A 104 -0.71 10.85 16.64
C SER A 104 -1.62 10.10 17.62
N ILE A 105 -2.19 8.96 17.20
CA ILE A 105 -3.07 8.13 18.03
C ILE A 105 -2.33 6.94 18.68
N GLY A 106 -1.02 6.83 18.51
CA GLY A 106 -0.17 5.89 19.24
C GLY A 106 -0.16 4.47 18.70
N TYR A 107 -0.41 4.28 17.40
CA TYR A 107 0.06 3.08 16.71
C TYR A 107 1.57 3.08 16.59
#